data_AF-A0A836A9Z6-F1
#
_entry.id   AF-A0A836A9Z6-F1
#
_cell.length_a   1.000
_cell.length_b   1.000
_cell.length_c   1.000
_cell.angle_alpha   90.00
_cell.angle_beta   90.00
_cell.angle_gamma   90.00
#
_symmetry.space_group_name_H-M   'P 1'
#
loop_
_entity.id
_entity.type
_entity.pdbx_description
1 polymer ?
#
loop_
_entity_poly.entity_id
_entity_poly.type
_entity_poly.pdbx_seq_one_letter_code
_entity_poly.pdbx_strand_id
1 'polypeptide(L)'
;MDKRGKIYDINKRLLSHIVSTSRFDIKEVGLFNQVLGYAPTDYYPGLLKNMVLSLVSELRENHLNGFNSQRRMSPERVRSLSRICVPLVTLPDFEPLVEALLTYHGHEPQEVLWPEFFDAVNEAFLLKKISLPTSAILCLWLRHLPSLENTMLHLFEKLISSERNSLRRIECFMKESLLPEAAACHPAIFRVVDEIFRSALLETDGAPEVLAGIQVFTQCFVEALEKENKQLKFALKTYFPYASPSLVMVLLQHPKDIPQGLWHQSLKCISEMLKEVVEDYGSYGGPFESWFLFVHFGGWADITAEQLLMSEAEAEPPEALLWLLAFSCSPGAGHQQRAQIMVEVKTVLGHLTKLFRSPALSARDLQAAAEENQGGDPRPPACQQLVRRLLLYFLLWAPGGHAIAREVITLMAQTDAIMNEIIGLLDYTLYRWDHLCMEARRSRKLARELLTELREQASPRQVNQ
;
A
#
# COMPACT_ATOMS: atom_id res chain seq x y z
N MET A 1 58.85 27.97 14.90
CA MET A 1 57.65 28.84 14.98
C MET A 1 56.58 28.23 14.10
N ASP A 2 55.48 27.86 14.73
CA ASP A 2 54.76 26.61 14.50
C ASP A 2 53.56 26.80 13.56
N LYS A 3 53.51 26.05 12.46
CA LYS A 3 52.41 26.04 11.47
C LYS A 3 51.06 25.65 12.10
N ARG A 4 51.06 25.09 13.32
CA ARG A 4 49.88 24.75 14.14
C ARG A 4 49.03 25.94 14.60
N GLY A 5 49.58 27.16 14.66
CA GLY A 5 48.89 28.32 15.24
C GLY A 5 47.87 29.03 14.34
N LYS A 6 47.99 28.97 13.01
CA LYS A 6 47.09 29.68 12.06
C LYS A 6 45.84 28.89 11.66
N ILE A 7 45.92 27.60 11.94
CA ILE A 7 44.98 26.55 11.63
C ILE A 7 43.82 26.65 12.67
N TYR A 8 44.14 26.91 13.95
CA TYR A 8 43.18 27.03 15.06
C TYR A 8 42.08 28.10 14.94
N ASP A 9 42.36 29.23 14.27
CA ASP A 9 41.44 30.38 14.23
C ASP A 9 40.38 30.26 13.10
N ILE A 10 40.59 29.36 12.14
CA ILE A 10 39.71 29.20 10.96
C ILE A 10 38.52 28.26 11.25
N ASN A 11 38.73 27.21 12.05
CA ASN A 11 37.70 26.24 12.40
C ASN A 11 36.60 26.77 13.33
N LYS A 12 36.94 27.69 14.25
CA LYS A 12 35.98 28.33 15.14
C LYS A 12 35.01 29.25 14.38
N ARG A 13 35.49 29.91 13.32
CA ARG A 13 34.66 30.77 12.47
C ARG A 13 33.76 29.98 11.51
N LEU A 14 34.20 28.81 11.04
CA LEU A 14 33.45 28.02 10.05
C LEU A 14 32.29 27.24 10.69
N LEU A 15 32.51 26.69 11.89
CA LEU A 15 31.46 26.02 12.68
C LEU A 15 30.45 27.03 13.25
N SER A 16 30.87 28.23 13.69
CA SER A 16 29.91 29.28 14.06
C SER A 16 29.09 29.76 12.87
N HIS A 17 29.63 29.68 11.64
CA HIS A 17 28.90 30.06 10.44
C HIS A 17 27.88 28.99 10.01
N ILE A 18 28.23 27.70 9.99
CA ILE A 18 27.27 26.60 9.71
C ILE A 18 26.14 26.62 10.75
N VAL A 19 26.49 26.80 12.03
CA VAL A 19 25.55 26.92 13.16
C VAL A 19 24.69 28.20 13.10
N SER A 20 25.19 29.29 12.51
CA SER A 20 24.38 30.51 12.28
C SER A 20 23.42 30.39 11.08
N THR A 21 23.69 29.47 10.15
CA THR A 21 22.89 29.27 8.93
C THR A 21 21.83 28.17 9.11
N SER A 22 22.07 27.21 10.02
CA SER A 22 21.12 26.20 10.49
C SER A 22 21.08 26.22 12.02
N ARG A 23 19.95 26.63 12.61
CA ARG A 23 19.73 26.81 14.07
C ARG A 23 20.07 25.53 14.88
N PHE A 24 21.33 25.34 15.27
CA PHE A 24 21.75 24.30 16.21
C PHE A 24 22.59 24.89 17.36
N ASP A 25 22.61 24.24 18.51
CA ASP A 25 23.26 24.75 19.72
C ASP A 25 24.78 24.41 19.71
N ILE A 26 25.63 25.41 19.97
CA ILE A 26 27.11 25.36 19.86
C ILE A 26 27.75 24.28 20.75
N LYS A 27 27.01 23.79 21.76
CA LYS A 27 27.45 22.78 22.72
C LYS A 27 27.59 21.36 22.11
N GLU A 28 26.81 21.03 21.07
CA GLU A 28 26.75 19.67 20.51
C GLU A 28 27.94 19.35 19.59
N VAL A 29 28.49 20.37 18.93
CA VAL A 29 29.68 20.24 18.05
C VAL A 29 30.97 20.04 18.84
N GLY A 30 31.03 20.55 20.08
CA GLY A 30 32.16 20.30 21.00
C GLY A 30 32.28 18.83 21.41
N LEU A 31 31.14 18.14 21.52
CA LEU A 31 31.07 16.72 21.86
C LEU A 31 31.60 15.82 20.72
N PHE A 32 31.35 16.19 19.46
CA PHE A 32 31.85 15.43 18.30
C PHE A 32 33.38 15.34 18.26
N ASN A 33 34.06 16.47 18.45
CA ASN A 33 35.52 16.53 18.44
C ASN A 33 36.14 15.82 19.66
N GLN A 34 35.45 15.85 20.80
CA GLN A 34 35.90 15.23 22.04
C GLN A 34 35.79 13.70 22.01
N VAL A 35 34.73 13.15 21.39
CA VAL A 35 34.52 11.70 21.23
C VAL A 35 35.48 11.09 20.19
N LEU A 36 35.89 11.85 19.18
CA LEU A 36 36.81 11.39 18.14
C LEU A 36 38.29 11.60 18.47
N GLY A 37 38.62 12.30 19.56
CA GLY A 37 40.01 12.48 20.02
C GLY A 37 40.86 13.44 19.17
N TYR A 38 40.25 14.32 18.37
CA TYR A 38 40.94 15.25 17.48
C TYR A 38 40.86 16.72 17.94
N ALA A 39 41.98 17.44 17.79
CA ALA A 39 42.12 18.85 18.19
C ALA A 39 41.78 19.85 17.06
N PRO A 40 41.34 21.08 17.38
CA PRO A 40 40.21 21.73 16.70
C PRO A 40 40.49 22.53 15.40
N THR A 41 41.46 22.19 14.54
CA THR A 41 42.09 23.26 13.75
C THR A 41 42.18 23.23 12.20
N ASP A 42 41.94 22.17 11.44
CA ASP A 42 42.00 22.28 9.94
C ASP A 42 40.69 21.90 9.23
N TYR A 43 40.01 22.85 8.58
CA TYR A 43 38.85 22.54 7.73
C TYR A 43 39.28 22.34 6.27
N TYR A 44 39.18 21.09 5.81
CA TYR A 44 39.14 20.72 4.41
C TYR A 44 37.92 19.82 4.21
N PRO A 45 37.05 20.08 3.21
CA PRO A 45 35.98 19.14 2.83
C PRO A 45 36.51 17.71 2.59
N GLY A 46 37.75 17.60 2.11
CA GLY A 46 38.47 16.33 2.01
C GLY A 46 38.78 15.66 3.36
N LEU A 47 39.05 16.43 4.43
CA LEU A 47 39.29 15.88 5.76
C LEU A 47 38.00 15.35 6.39
N LEU A 48 36.89 16.09 6.31
CA LEU A 48 35.59 15.60 6.80
C LEU A 48 35.19 14.31 6.09
N LYS A 49 35.31 14.30 4.75
CA LYS A 49 35.08 13.11 3.94
C LYS A 49 36.00 11.95 4.36
N ASN A 50 37.29 12.20 4.58
CA ASN A 50 38.23 11.17 5.03
C ASN A 50 37.91 10.67 6.45
N MET A 51 37.47 11.55 7.35
CA MET A 51 37.04 11.17 8.71
C MET A 51 35.81 10.28 8.65
N VAL A 52 34.79 10.68 7.89
CA VAL A 52 33.57 9.88 7.68
C VAL A 52 33.93 8.52 7.06
N LEU A 53 34.75 8.50 6.01
CA LEU A 53 35.20 7.25 5.39
C LEU A 53 36.00 6.36 6.35
N SER A 54 36.84 6.96 7.21
CA SER A 54 37.57 6.22 8.24
C SER A 54 36.61 5.58 9.24
N LEU A 55 35.62 6.32 9.73
CA LEU A 55 34.61 5.79 10.65
C LEU A 55 33.75 4.69 10.00
N VAL A 56 33.35 4.89 8.74
CA VAL A 56 32.64 3.88 7.95
C VAL A 56 33.49 2.62 7.79
N SER A 57 34.80 2.74 7.52
CA SER A 57 35.68 1.59 7.44
C SER A 57 35.80 0.86 8.77
N GLU A 58 35.91 1.57 9.90
CA GLU A 58 35.95 0.98 11.24
C GLU A 58 34.63 0.27 11.59
N LEU A 59 33.48 0.81 11.17
CA LEU A 59 32.17 0.17 11.34
C LEU A 59 32.03 -1.09 10.47
N ARG A 60 32.45 -1.03 9.20
CA ARG A 60 32.34 -2.12 8.22
C ARG A 60 33.37 -3.23 8.43
N GLU A 61 34.56 -2.94 8.97
CA GLU A 61 35.56 -3.97 9.33
C GLU A 61 35.01 -4.98 10.34
N ASN A 62 33.99 -4.60 11.13
CA ASN A 62 33.27 -5.51 12.03
C ASN A 62 32.44 -6.58 11.28
N HIS A 63 31.99 -6.31 10.06
CA HIS A 63 31.17 -7.24 9.27
C HIS A 63 31.99 -8.29 8.52
N LEU A 64 33.25 -8.00 8.16
CA LEU A 64 34.06 -8.86 7.27
C LEU A 64 35.05 -9.77 8.02
N ASN A 65 35.46 -9.42 9.24
CA ASN A 65 36.52 -10.14 9.96
C ASN A 65 36.08 -10.59 11.37
N GLY A 66 35.39 -11.74 11.41
CA GLY A 66 34.94 -12.40 12.65
C GLY A 66 36.04 -12.75 13.67
N PHE A 67 37.34 -12.64 13.32
CA PHE A 67 38.46 -13.10 14.14
C PHE A 67 39.44 -12.03 14.66
N ASN A 68 39.33 -10.75 14.25
CA ASN A 68 40.22 -9.69 14.75
C ASN A 68 39.52 -8.83 15.81
N SER A 69 39.87 -9.01 17.07
CA SER A 69 39.30 -8.31 18.23
C SER A 69 39.96 -6.95 18.54
N GLN A 70 41.09 -6.60 17.90
CA GLN A 70 41.87 -5.40 18.25
C GLN A 70 41.45 -4.10 17.53
N ARG A 71 40.57 -4.14 16.52
CA ARG A 71 40.12 -2.96 15.73
C ARG A 71 38.61 -2.70 15.76
N ARG A 72 37.87 -3.35 16.65
CA ARG A 72 36.41 -3.20 16.71
C ARG A 72 36.04 -1.95 17.52
N MET A 73 35.07 -1.18 17.04
CA MET A 73 34.47 -0.13 17.88
C MET A 73 33.72 -0.78 19.04
N SER A 74 33.91 -0.26 20.26
CA SER A 74 33.10 -0.69 21.40
C SER A 74 31.64 -0.27 21.21
N PRO A 75 30.67 -1.02 21.76
CA PRO A 75 29.25 -0.65 21.69
C PRO A 75 28.98 0.76 22.23
N GLU A 76 29.70 1.19 23.27
CA GLU A 76 29.63 2.53 23.85
C GLU A 76 30.07 3.62 22.86
N ARG A 77 31.12 3.34 22.07
CA ARG A 77 31.62 4.25 21.03
C ARG A 77 30.62 4.33 19.87
N VAL A 78 30.03 3.22 19.46
CA VAL A 78 28.97 3.20 18.43
C VAL A 78 27.73 3.96 18.90
N ARG A 79 27.29 3.75 20.14
CA ARG A 79 26.19 4.49 20.76
C ARG A 79 26.46 5.99 20.79
N SER A 80 27.65 6.39 21.25
CA SER A 80 28.06 7.80 21.29
C SER A 80 28.10 8.42 19.91
N LEU A 81 28.62 7.69 18.91
CA LEU A 81 28.67 8.13 17.52
C LEU A 81 27.27 8.36 16.94
N SER A 82 26.34 7.43 17.18
CA SER A 82 24.95 7.57 16.74
C SER A 82 24.27 8.80 17.34
N ARG A 83 24.47 9.07 18.63
CA ARG A 83 23.92 10.26 19.30
C ARG A 83 24.43 11.56 18.69
N ILE A 84 25.71 11.62 18.33
CA ILE A 84 26.27 12.84 17.72
C ILE A 84 25.82 13.00 16.26
N CYS A 85 25.49 11.91 15.58
CA CYS A 85 24.99 11.98 14.21
C CYS A 85 23.56 12.53 14.12
N VAL A 86 22.77 12.56 15.21
CA VAL A 86 21.37 13.03 15.25
C VAL A 86 21.16 14.38 14.52
N PRO A 87 21.85 15.48 14.88
CA PRO A 87 21.69 16.76 14.17
C PRO A 87 22.32 16.79 12.77
N LEU A 88 23.14 15.78 12.42
CA LEU A 88 23.95 15.72 11.20
C LEU A 88 23.34 14.83 10.11
N VAL A 89 22.26 14.09 10.40
CA VAL A 89 21.66 13.10 9.48
C VAL A 89 21.28 13.65 8.11
N THR A 90 20.97 14.95 7.99
CA THR A 90 20.58 15.59 6.73
C THR A 90 21.75 16.11 5.90
N LEU A 91 22.99 16.01 6.41
CA LEU A 91 24.17 16.47 5.69
C LEU A 91 24.66 15.41 4.70
N PRO A 92 24.81 15.73 3.40
CA PRO A 92 25.25 14.75 2.39
C PRO A 92 26.60 14.08 2.71
N ASP A 93 27.53 14.83 3.32
CA ASP A 93 28.84 14.30 3.71
C ASP A 93 28.75 13.19 4.78
N PHE A 94 27.65 13.13 5.55
CA PHE A 94 27.42 12.17 6.63
C PHE A 94 26.53 10.99 6.20
N GLU A 95 25.90 11.04 5.02
CA GLU A 95 25.04 9.96 4.50
C GLU A 95 25.73 8.58 4.53
N PRO A 96 27.00 8.41 4.13
CA PRO A 96 27.69 7.12 4.22
C PRO A 96 27.86 6.61 5.66
N LEU A 97 27.99 7.52 6.62
CA LEU A 97 28.10 7.18 8.04
C LEU A 97 26.75 6.76 8.60
N VAL A 98 25.67 7.46 8.24
CA VAL A 98 24.30 7.08 8.59
C VAL A 98 24.00 5.68 8.07
N GLU A 99 24.30 5.41 6.79
CA GLU A 99 24.16 4.08 6.19
C GLU A 99 24.95 3.02 6.96
N ALA A 100 26.22 3.30 7.29
CA ALA A 100 27.07 2.37 8.02
C ALA A 100 26.58 2.09 9.45
N LEU A 101 26.00 3.09 10.12
CA LEU A 101 25.40 2.92 11.45
C LEU A 101 24.14 2.06 11.38
N LEU A 102 23.24 2.33 10.43
CA LEU A 102 22.00 1.56 10.25
C LEU A 102 22.29 0.10 9.89
N THR A 103 23.31 -0.16 9.07
CA THR A 103 23.70 -1.52 8.68
C THR A 103 24.60 -2.22 9.69
N TYR A 104 25.05 -1.53 10.74
CA TYR A 104 25.87 -2.11 11.80
C TYR A 104 25.09 -3.12 12.63
N HIS A 105 25.55 -4.37 12.63
CA HIS A 105 25.04 -5.42 13.51
C HIS A 105 26.09 -5.76 14.57
N GLY A 106 25.88 -5.27 15.79
CA GLY A 106 26.69 -5.67 16.94
C GLY A 106 26.45 -7.14 17.32
N HIS A 107 27.32 -7.70 18.16
CA HIS A 107 27.11 -9.03 18.75
C HIS A 107 26.23 -9.00 20.01
N GLU A 108 25.87 -7.80 20.48
CA GLU A 108 25.05 -7.62 21.67
C GLU A 108 23.58 -7.93 21.35
N PRO A 109 22.84 -8.55 22.29
CA PRO A 109 21.41 -8.84 22.12
C PRO A 109 20.53 -7.57 22.19
N GLN A 110 21.08 -6.44 22.64
CA GLN A 110 20.36 -5.17 22.80
C GLN A 110 20.75 -4.17 21.72
N GLU A 111 19.82 -3.28 21.40
CA GLU A 111 20.06 -2.20 20.45
C GLU A 111 21.16 -1.25 20.97
N VAL A 112 22.18 -1.08 20.13
CA VAL A 112 23.40 -0.32 20.43
C VAL A 112 23.21 1.15 20.09
N LEU A 113 22.49 1.44 19.00
CA LEU A 113 22.26 2.80 18.54
C LEU A 113 21.33 3.57 19.49
N TRP A 114 21.49 4.88 19.48
CA TRP A 114 20.67 5.79 20.25
C TRP A 114 19.25 5.89 19.63
N PRO A 115 18.16 5.78 20.39
CA PRO A 115 16.79 5.79 19.83
C PRO A 115 16.50 7.01 18.96
N GLU A 116 16.87 8.20 19.43
CA GLU A 116 16.61 9.47 18.73
C GLU A 116 17.41 9.60 17.42
N PHE A 117 18.43 8.76 17.21
CA PHE A 117 19.08 8.64 15.91
C PHE A 117 18.14 8.01 14.89
N PHE A 118 17.41 6.95 15.25
CA PHE A 118 16.43 6.34 14.35
C PHE A 118 15.30 7.30 14.01
N ASP A 119 14.79 8.03 15.01
CA ASP A 119 13.76 9.05 14.80
C ASP A 119 14.23 10.13 13.82
N ALA A 120 15.43 10.68 14.04
CA ALA A 120 15.98 11.72 13.19
C ALA A 120 16.26 11.25 11.76
N VAL A 121 16.75 10.01 11.59
CA VAL A 121 16.92 9.39 10.27
C VAL A 121 15.57 9.19 9.58
N ASN A 122 14.57 8.66 10.30
CA ASN A 122 13.25 8.41 9.75
C ASN A 122 12.57 9.71 9.29
N GLU A 123 12.60 10.75 10.11
CA GLU A 123 12.09 12.08 9.74
C GLU A 123 12.82 12.66 8.52
N ALA A 124 14.15 12.55 8.47
CA ALA A 124 14.92 12.98 7.31
C ALA A 124 14.55 12.20 6.04
N PHE A 125 14.30 10.89 6.16
CA PHE A 125 13.88 10.03 5.06
C PHE A 125 12.48 10.40 4.56
N LEU A 126 11.49 10.53 5.45
CA LEU A 126 10.12 10.91 5.08
C LEU A 126 10.06 12.29 4.41
N LEU A 127 10.89 13.24 4.88
CA LEU A 127 11.01 14.57 4.29
C LEU A 127 11.89 14.61 3.02
N LYS A 128 12.37 13.46 2.51
CA LYS A 128 13.27 13.34 1.36
C LYS A 128 14.54 14.19 1.47
N LYS A 129 15.04 14.38 2.70
CA LYS A 129 16.28 15.14 3.00
C LYS A 129 17.54 14.27 3.00
N ILE A 130 17.37 12.95 3.00
CA ILE A 130 18.45 11.96 2.89
C ILE A 130 18.05 10.91 1.85
N SER A 131 19.03 10.39 1.09
CA SER A 131 18.81 9.28 0.18
C SER A 131 19.56 8.06 0.69
N LEU A 132 18.85 7.07 1.22
CA LEU A 132 19.47 5.85 1.75
C LEU A 132 19.17 4.65 0.84
N PRO A 133 20.10 3.69 0.72
CA PRO A 133 19.83 2.45 0.01
C PRO A 133 18.76 1.63 0.74
N THR A 134 18.00 0.81 0.00
CA THR A 134 16.92 -0.04 0.54
C THR A 134 17.40 -0.92 1.71
N SER A 135 18.63 -1.42 1.67
CA SER A 135 19.20 -2.21 2.77
C SER A 135 19.30 -1.43 4.09
N ALA A 136 19.60 -0.13 4.05
CA ALA A 136 19.69 0.69 5.25
C ALA A 136 18.29 1.01 5.82
N ILE A 137 17.31 1.25 4.94
CA ILE A 137 15.91 1.45 5.33
C ILE A 137 15.31 0.15 5.93
N LEU A 138 15.63 -1.00 5.34
CA LEU A 138 15.30 -2.31 5.90
C LEU A 138 15.84 -2.46 7.33
N CYS A 139 17.13 -2.16 7.53
CA CYS A 139 17.72 -2.23 8.87
C CYS A 139 17.07 -1.25 9.85
N LEU A 140 16.71 -0.03 9.42
CA LEU A 140 15.98 0.94 10.23
C LEU A 140 14.67 0.34 10.74
N TRP A 141 13.83 -0.18 9.85
CA TRP A 141 12.52 -0.70 10.22
C TRP A 141 12.57 -2.01 11.02
N LEU A 142 13.55 -2.88 10.76
CA LEU A 142 13.72 -4.13 11.53
C LEU A 142 14.21 -3.88 12.95
N ARG A 143 14.93 -2.78 13.19
CA ARG A 143 15.52 -2.44 14.49
C ARG A 143 14.67 -1.44 15.28
N HIS A 144 13.88 -0.63 14.59
CA HIS A 144 13.09 0.45 15.17
C HIS A 144 11.67 0.46 14.61
N LEU A 145 10.77 -0.27 15.28
CA LEU A 145 9.34 -0.36 14.93
C LEU A 145 8.66 1.01 14.78
N PRO A 146 8.90 2.00 15.66
CA PRO A 146 8.25 3.31 15.51
C PRO A 146 8.55 4.00 14.17
N SER A 147 9.72 3.74 13.54
CA SER A 147 10.02 4.27 12.21
C SER A 147 9.14 3.65 11.12
N LEU A 148 8.84 2.36 11.22
CA LEU A 148 7.93 1.68 10.29
C LEU A 148 6.49 2.17 10.50
N GLU A 149 6.04 2.29 11.75
CA GLU A 149 4.73 2.84 12.10
C GLU A 149 4.57 4.27 11.58
N ASN A 150 5.57 5.13 11.77
CA ASN A 150 5.54 6.51 11.28
C ASN A 150 5.53 6.57 9.73
N THR A 151 6.23 5.65 9.06
CA THR A 151 6.15 5.52 7.59
C THR A 151 4.72 5.18 7.13
N MET A 152 4.05 4.26 7.84
CA MET A 152 2.65 3.90 7.57
C MET A 152 1.69 5.06 7.86
N LEU A 153 1.89 5.80 8.95
CA LEU A 153 1.08 6.99 9.26
C LEU A 153 1.23 8.05 8.18
N HIS A 154 2.46 8.34 7.74
CA HIS A 154 2.72 9.27 6.65
C HIS A 154 2.09 8.81 5.32
N LEU A 155 2.05 7.49 5.07
CA LEU A 155 1.32 6.94 3.94
C LEU A 155 -0.18 7.21 4.07
N PHE A 156 -0.80 6.92 5.21
CA PHE A 156 -2.22 7.20 5.43
C PHE A 156 -2.56 8.69 5.28
N GLU A 157 -1.71 9.59 5.80
CA GLU A 157 -1.87 11.03 5.60
C GLU A 157 -1.88 11.39 4.10
N LYS A 158 -0.99 10.79 3.29
CA LYS A 158 -1.00 10.98 1.82
C LYS A 158 -2.24 10.39 1.15
N LEU A 159 -2.71 9.24 1.61
CA LEU A 159 -3.92 8.60 1.08
C LEU A 159 -5.17 9.45 1.34
N ILE A 160 -5.29 10.00 2.55
CA ILE A 160 -6.44 10.79 2.98
C ILE A 160 -6.41 12.21 2.37
N SER A 161 -5.22 12.81 2.24
CA SER A 161 -5.06 14.17 1.68
C SER A 161 -5.07 14.23 0.15
N SER A 162 -4.93 13.08 -0.52
CA SER A 162 -5.02 13.00 -1.97
C SER A 162 -6.44 13.27 -2.46
N GLU A 163 -6.54 13.73 -3.71
CA GLU A 163 -7.81 13.67 -4.45
C GLU A 163 -8.34 12.24 -4.34
N ARG A 164 -9.57 12.10 -3.82
CA ARG A 164 -10.16 10.81 -3.50
C ARG A 164 -10.17 9.92 -4.75
N ASN A 165 -9.83 8.65 -4.54
CA ASN A 165 -10.01 7.58 -5.50
C ASN A 165 -9.12 7.58 -6.76
N SER A 166 -7.86 8.02 -6.69
CA SER A 166 -6.90 7.75 -7.77
C SER A 166 -5.96 6.60 -7.42
N LEU A 167 -6.21 5.39 -7.92
CA LEU A 167 -5.37 4.22 -7.64
C LEU A 167 -3.93 4.40 -8.14
N ARG A 168 -3.75 5.04 -9.30
CA ARG A 168 -2.41 5.33 -9.84
C ARG A 168 -1.59 6.20 -8.90
N ARG A 169 -2.25 7.15 -8.22
CA ARG A 169 -1.58 8.02 -7.24
C ARG A 169 -1.23 7.26 -5.97
N ILE A 170 -2.13 6.39 -5.52
CA ILE A 170 -1.86 5.44 -4.41
C ILE A 170 -0.66 4.57 -4.76
N GLU A 171 -0.61 4.01 -5.98
CA GLU A 171 0.52 3.20 -6.47
C GLU A 171 1.84 3.98 -6.43
N CYS A 172 1.84 5.23 -6.88
CA CYS A 172 3.00 6.11 -6.75
C CYS A 172 3.43 6.29 -5.29
N PHE A 173 2.51 6.55 -4.37
CA PHE A 173 2.83 6.69 -2.95
C PHE A 173 3.38 5.40 -2.34
N MET A 174 2.83 4.25 -2.72
CA MET A 174 3.32 2.93 -2.28
C MET A 174 4.75 2.70 -2.76
N LYS A 175 5.04 2.91 -4.05
CA LYS A 175 6.38 2.74 -4.63
C LYS A 175 7.39 3.74 -4.06
N GLU A 176 6.97 4.98 -3.79
CA GLU A 176 7.83 5.97 -3.12
C GLU A 176 8.15 5.62 -1.67
N SER A 177 7.27 4.87 -0.99
CA SER A 177 7.46 4.51 0.42
C SER A 177 8.52 3.42 0.64
N LEU A 178 8.87 2.63 -0.38
CA LEU A 178 9.69 1.41 -0.30
C LEU A 178 9.09 0.27 0.55
N LEU A 179 7.86 0.41 1.05
CA LEU A 179 7.19 -0.61 1.86
C LEU A 179 7.00 -1.93 1.09
N PRO A 180 6.53 -1.94 -0.18
CA PRO A 180 6.34 -3.19 -0.91
C PRO A 180 7.65 -3.95 -1.14
N GLU A 181 8.71 -3.23 -1.52
CA GLU A 181 10.04 -3.80 -1.73
C GLU A 181 10.61 -4.36 -0.42
N ALA A 182 10.50 -3.61 0.67
CA ALA A 182 10.98 -4.07 1.97
C ALA A 182 10.20 -5.27 2.51
N ALA A 183 8.88 -5.27 2.32
CA ALA A 183 8.00 -6.37 2.68
C ALA A 183 8.34 -7.64 1.89
N ALA A 184 8.68 -7.52 0.59
CA ALA A 184 9.14 -8.64 -0.23
C ALA A 184 10.44 -9.24 0.34
N CYS A 185 11.42 -8.40 0.66
CA CYS A 185 12.71 -8.83 1.23
C CYS A 185 12.59 -9.49 2.62
N HIS A 186 11.63 -9.06 3.46
CA HIS A 186 11.56 -9.50 4.85
C HIS A 186 10.11 -9.67 5.37
N PRO A 187 9.65 -10.92 5.65
CA PRO A 187 8.28 -11.18 6.09
C PRO A 187 7.83 -10.45 7.37
N ALA A 188 8.75 -10.14 8.29
CA ALA A 188 8.37 -9.38 9.49
C ALA A 188 7.86 -7.97 9.17
N ILE A 189 8.40 -7.32 8.15
CA ILE A 189 7.94 -5.99 7.71
C ILE A 189 6.56 -6.13 7.08
N PHE A 190 6.39 -7.12 6.19
CA PHE A 190 5.08 -7.45 5.62
C PHE A 190 4.03 -7.60 6.72
N ARG A 191 4.30 -8.43 7.74
CA ARG A 191 3.34 -8.71 8.82
C ARG A 191 2.98 -7.47 9.65
N VAL A 192 3.92 -6.56 9.90
CA VAL A 192 3.61 -5.32 10.62
C VAL A 192 2.79 -4.38 9.76
N VAL A 193 3.14 -4.22 8.48
CA VAL A 193 2.37 -3.40 7.53
C VAL A 193 0.94 -3.95 7.38
N ASP A 194 0.83 -5.27 7.23
CA ASP A 194 -0.43 -6.00 7.14
C ASP A 194 -1.30 -5.80 8.38
N GLU A 195 -0.70 -5.90 9.57
CA GLU A 195 -1.37 -5.68 10.85
C GLU A 195 -1.84 -4.23 11.03
N ILE A 196 -1.06 -3.25 10.58
CA ILE A 196 -1.43 -1.84 10.62
C ILE A 196 -2.61 -1.58 9.66
N PHE A 197 -2.60 -2.16 8.47
CA PHE A 197 -3.74 -2.10 7.55
C PHE A 197 -4.98 -2.78 8.15
N ARG A 198 -4.82 -3.96 8.75
CA ARG A 198 -5.90 -4.69 9.45
C ARG A 198 -6.52 -3.81 10.53
N SER A 199 -5.70 -3.16 11.34
CA SER A 199 -6.13 -2.24 12.39
C SER A 199 -6.85 -1.02 11.81
N ALA A 200 -6.28 -0.36 10.81
CA ALA A 200 -6.91 0.78 10.14
C ALA A 200 -8.26 0.41 9.50
N LEU A 201 -8.38 -0.79 8.93
CA LEU A 201 -9.60 -1.26 8.31
C LEU A 201 -10.73 -1.48 9.33
N LEU A 202 -10.39 -2.04 10.51
CA LEU A 202 -11.32 -2.23 11.61
C LEU A 202 -11.74 -0.90 12.24
N GLU A 203 -10.80 0.01 12.47
CA GLU A 203 -11.07 1.34 13.06
C GLU A 203 -11.89 2.25 12.13
N THR A 204 -11.79 2.04 10.81
CA THR A 204 -12.52 2.84 9.81
C THR A 204 -13.79 2.19 9.28
N ASP A 205 -14.19 1.03 9.83
CA ASP A 205 -15.33 0.22 9.38
C ASP A 205 -15.32 -0.02 7.85
N GLY A 206 -14.14 -0.32 7.30
CA GLY A 206 -14.00 -0.65 5.88
C GLY A 206 -13.88 0.56 4.94
N ALA A 207 -13.23 1.65 5.35
CA ALA A 207 -13.06 2.82 4.48
C ALA A 207 -12.43 2.45 3.12
N PRO A 208 -12.97 3.00 2.01
CA PRO A 208 -12.53 2.63 0.66
C PRO A 208 -11.07 3.01 0.39
N GLU A 209 -10.56 4.07 1.00
CA GLU A 209 -9.16 4.48 0.88
C GLU A 209 -8.20 3.44 1.49
N VAL A 210 -8.59 2.83 2.61
CA VAL A 210 -7.81 1.77 3.27
C VAL A 210 -7.85 0.48 2.45
N LEU A 211 -9.03 0.09 1.96
CA LEU A 211 -9.18 -1.07 1.07
C LEU A 211 -8.35 -0.93 -0.21
N ALA A 212 -8.39 0.24 -0.84
CA ALA A 212 -7.57 0.56 -2.01
C ALA A 212 -6.08 0.51 -1.67
N GLY A 213 -5.68 1.05 -0.51
CA GLY A 213 -4.32 0.95 0.01
C GLY A 213 -3.82 -0.49 0.14
N ILE A 214 -4.63 -1.37 0.74
CA ILE A 214 -4.32 -2.80 0.90
C ILE A 214 -4.12 -3.47 -0.45
N GLN A 215 -5.03 -3.25 -1.40
CA GLN A 215 -5.00 -3.88 -2.72
C GLN A 215 -3.78 -3.42 -3.53
N VAL A 216 -3.51 -2.11 -3.55
CA VAL A 216 -2.36 -1.56 -4.27
C VAL A 216 -1.04 -1.96 -3.60
N PHE A 217 -0.97 -1.97 -2.27
CA PHE A 217 0.19 -2.48 -1.54
C PHE A 217 0.45 -3.95 -1.91
N THR A 218 -0.57 -4.81 -1.86
CA THR A 218 -0.46 -6.23 -2.20
C THR A 218 0.04 -6.41 -3.63
N GLN A 219 -0.52 -5.66 -4.58
CA GLN A 219 -0.08 -5.72 -5.96
C GLN A 219 1.40 -5.35 -6.10
N CYS A 220 1.82 -4.22 -5.52
CA CYS A 220 3.22 -3.79 -5.55
C CYS A 220 4.15 -4.80 -4.86
N PHE A 221 3.68 -5.42 -3.77
CA PHE A 221 4.42 -6.44 -3.02
C PHE A 221 4.61 -7.70 -3.87
N VAL A 222 3.58 -8.18 -4.57
CA VAL A 222 3.70 -9.34 -5.47
C VAL A 222 4.65 -9.02 -6.62
N GLU A 223 4.55 -7.84 -7.24
CA GLU A 223 5.50 -7.39 -8.28
C GLU A 223 6.95 -7.34 -7.76
N ALA A 224 7.17 -6.91 -6.52
CA ALA A 224 8.48 -6.89 -5.89
C ALA A 224 8.99 -8.31 -5.59
N LEU A 225 8.12 -9.18 -5.06
CA LEU A 225 8.41 -10.58 -4.75
C LEU A 225 8.79 -11.39 -6.00
N GLU A 226 8.17 -11.10 -7.15
CA GLU A 226 8.54 -11.71 -8.43
C GLU A 226 9.88 -11.21 -8.97
N LYS A 227 10.18 -9.91 -8.80
CA LYS A 227 11.45 -9.29 -9.23
C LYS A 227 12.63 -9.71 -8.37
N GLU A 228 12.40 -10.06 -7.10
CA GLU A 228 13.39 -10.65 -6.19
C GLU A 228 13.84 -12.03 -6.67
N ASN A 229 14.74 -12.03 -7.65
CA ASN A 229 15.26 -13.23 -8.30
C ASN A 229 16.48 -13.83 -7.56
N LYS A 230 16.74 -13.46 -6.29
CA LYS A 230 18.01 -13.79 -5.61
C LYS A 230 17.84 -14.34 -4.18
N GLN A 231 18.03 -15.66 -4.10
CA GLN A 231 18.55 -16.46 -2.98
C GLN A 231 17.66 -16.78 -1.76
N LEU A 232 16.71 -15.94 -1.33
CA LEU A 232 15.87 -16.24 -0.15
C LEU A 232 14.38 -16.04 -0.44
N LYS A 233 13.73 -17.04 -1.04
CA LYS A 233 12.25 -17.07 -1.10
C LYS A 233 11.72 -17.65 0.20
N PHE A 234 11.10 -16.81 1.02
CA PHE A 234 10.37 -17.28 2.20
C PHE A 234 9.09 -18.02 1.78
N ALA A 235 8.67 -18.99 2.58
CA ALA A 235 7.43 -19.72 2.32
C ALA A 235 6.21 -18.77 2.44
N LEU A 236 5.19 -18.90 1.59
CA LEU A 236 4.01 -18.02 1.63
C LEU A 236 3.34 -17.93 3.01
N LYS A 237 3.41 -19.01 3.79
CA LYS A 237 2.92 -19.07 5.18
C LYS A 237 3.61 -18.06 6.11
N THR A 238 4.81 -17.58 5.81
CA THR A 238 5.47 -16.54 6.62
C THR A 238 4.87 -15.16 6.41
N TYR A 239 4.31 -14.91 5.22
CA TYR A 239 3.62 -13.68 4.89
C TYR A 239 2.16 -13.76 5.36
N PHE A 240 1.47 -14.86 5.06
CA PHE A 240 0.07 -15.10 5.41
C PHE A 240 -0.07 -16.26 6.42
N PRO A 241 0.21 -16.04 7.71
CA PRO A 241 0.24 -17.12 8.71
C PRO A 241 -1.12 -17.73 9.02
N TYR A 242 -2.21 -16.96 8.84
CA TYR A 242 -3.58 -17.39 9.12
C TYR A 242 -4.31 -17.94 7.90
N ALA A 243 -3.65 -18.00 6.73
CA ALA A 243 -4.25 -18.46 5.49
C ALA A 243 -3.82 -19.88 5.13
N SER A 244 -4.72 -20.62 4.47
CA SER A 244 -4.36 -21.89 3.82
C SER A 244 -3.36 -21.63 2.68
N PRO A 245 -2.17 -22.28 2.66
CA PRO A 245 -1.18 -22.07 1.61
C PRO A 245 -1.72 -22.32 0.20
N SER A 246 -2.63 -23.30 0.05
CA SER A 246 -3.27 -23.62 -1.24
C SER A 246 -4.14 -22.47 -1.73
N LEU A 247 -4.90 -21.83 -0.84
CA LEU A 247 -5.73 -20.69 -1.18
C LEU A 247 -4.87 -19.48 -1.59
N VAL A 248 -3.80 -19.19 -0.83
CA VAL A 248 -2.86 -18.10 -1.16
C VAL A 248 -2.22 -18.33 -2.53
N MET A 249 -1.80 -19.57 -2.82
CA MET A 249 -1.23 -19.93 -4.12
C MET A 249 -2.18 -19.66 -5.29
N VAL A 250 -3.48 -19.93 -5.13
CA VAL A 250 -4.47 -19.64 -6.18
C VAL A 250 -4.75 -18.14 -6.29
N LEU A 251 -4.84 -17.42 -5.17
CA LEU A 251 -5.10 -15.99 -5.17
C LEU A 251 -3.93 -15.16 -5.74
N LEU A 252 -2.69 -15.62 -5.57
CA LEU A 252 -1.48 -15.01 -6.12
C LEU A 252 -1.37 -15.12 -7.65
N GLN A 253 -2.12 -16.01 -8.29
CA GLN A 253 -2.06 -16.14 -9.74
C GLN A 253 -2.53 -14.84 -10.39
N HIS A 254 -1.70 -14.22 -11.22
CA HIS A 254 -2.09 -13.02 -11.92
C HIS A 254 -3.19 -13.38 -12.93
N PRO A 255 -4.37 -12.72 -12.92
CA PRO A 255 -5.45 -13.09 -13.85
C PRO A 255 -5.08 -12.90 -15.33
N LYS A 256 -4.03 -12.12 -15.64
CA LYS A 256 -3.45 -11.98 -16.98
C LYS A 256 -2.87 -13.28 -17.53
N ASP A 257 -2.32 -14.10 -16.64
CA ASP A 257 -1.63 -15.34 -17.01
C ASP A 257 -2.63 -16.50 -17.21
N ILE A 258 -3.88 -16.28 -16.81
CA ILE A 258 -4.96 -17.26 -16.95
C ILE A 258 -5.79 -16.87 -18.19
N PRO A 259 -5.94 -17.77 -19.17
CA PRO A 259 -6.86 -17.56 -20.29
C PRO A 259 -8.27 -17.21 -19.79
N GLN A 260 -8.90 -16.19 -20.38
CA GLN A 260 -10.22 -15.70 -19.94
C GLN A 260 -11.29 -16.80 -19.84
N GLY A 261 -11.25 -17.79 -20.74
CA GLY A 261 -12.18 -18.94 -20.69
C GLY A 261 -12.04 -19.84 -19.46
N LEU A 262 -10.92 -19.73 -18.71
CA LEU A 262 -10.67 -20.49 -17.49
C LEU A 262 -10.95 -19.68 -16.22
N TRP A 263 -11.22 -18.37 -16.32
CA TRP A 263 -11.49 -17.52 -15.16
C TRP A 263 -12.67 -18.04 -14.32
N HIS A 264 -13.73 -18.50 -14.97
CA HIS A 264 -14.88 -19.08 -14.28
C HIS A 264 -14.49 -20.28 -13.40
N GLN A 265 -13.65 -21.17 -13.90
CA GLN A 265 -13.18 -22.34 -13.16
C GLN A 265 -12.30 -21.93 -11.97
N SER A 266 -11.40 -20.96 -12.17
CA SER A 266 -10.57 -20.41 -11.10
C SER A 266 -11.42 -19.76 -10.00
N LEU A 267 -12.41 -18.95 -10.37
CA LEU A 267 -13.33 -18.31 -9.43
C LEU A 267 -14.15 -19.33 -8.62
N LYS A 268 -14.62 -20.39 -9.29
CA LYS A 268 -15.33 -21.48 -8.61
C LYS A 268 -14.42 -22.17 -7.59
N CYS A 269 -13.17 -22.48 -7.97
CA CYS A 269 -12.19 -23.07 -7.07
C CYS A 269 -11.90 -22.16 -5.85
N ILE A 270 -11.70 -20.86 -6.07
CA ILE A 270 -11.50 -19.88 -4.99
C ILE A 270 -12.71 -19.87 -4.05
N SER A 271 -13.93 -19.84 -4.59
CA SER A 271 -15.16 -19.85 -3.78
C SER A 271 -15.27 -21.12 -2.94
N GLU A 272 -14.96 -22.30 -3.49
CA GLU A 272 -15.04 -23.57 -2.78
C GLU A 272 -14.03 -23.62 -1.63
N MET A 273 -12.78 -23.23 -1.88
CA MET A 273 -11.74 -23.15 -0.84
C MET A 273 -12.08 -22.16 0.27
N LEU A 274 -12.63 -20.99 -0.07
CA LEU A 274 -13.06 -20.00 0.93
C LEU A 274 -14.26 -20.50 1.74
N LYS A 275 -15.24 -21.16 1.11
CA LYS A 275 -16.38 -21.76 1.82
C LYS A 275 -15.91 -22.79 2.84
N GLU A 276 -15.03 -23.70 2.42
CA GLU A 276 -14.46 -24.74 3.29
C GLU A 276 -13.79 -24.12 4.53
N VAL A 277 -12.97 -23.09 4.34
CA VAL A 277 -12.27 -22.42 5.46
C VAL A 277 -13.23 -21.64 6.37
N VAL A 278 -14.25 -21.00 5.81
CA VAL A 278 -15.21 -20.18 6.57
C VAL A 278 -16.20 -21.03 7.36
N GLU A 279 -16.54 -22.21 6.84
CA GLU A 279 -17.50 -23.14 7.44
C GLU A 279 -16.83 -24.13 8.42
N ASP A 280 -15.54 -24.43 8.24
CA ASP A 280 -14.75 -25.21 9.20
C ASP A 280 -14.21 -24.32 10.33
N TYR A 281 -14.98 -24.20 11.41
CA TYR A 281 -14.75 -23.33 12.57
C TYR A 281 -13.46 -23.61 13.39
N GLY A 282 -12.50 -24.39 12.88
CA GLY A 282 -11.41 -24.95 13.68
C GLY A 282 -9.96 -24.61 13.28
N SER A 283 -9.67 -24.17 12.04
CA SER A 283 -8.28 -24.34 11.54
C SER A 283 -7.51 -23.08 11.13
N TYR A 284 -8.15 -22.01 10.64
CA TYR A 284 -7.42 -20.89 9.99
C TYR A 284 -8.11 -19.54 10.23
N GLY A 285 -7.86 -18.90 11.38
CA GLY A 285 -8.14 -17.48 11.62
C GLY A 285 -9.62 -17.04 11.70
N GLY A 286 -10.56 -17.83 11.18
CA GLY A 286 -11.99 -17.53 11.16
C GLY A 286 -12.46 -16.76 9.91
N PRO A 287 -13.76 -16.40 9.85
CA PRO A 287 -14.36 -15.77 8.68
C PRO A 287 -13.73 -14.43 8.30
N PHE A 288 -13.33 -13.63 9.30
CA PHE A 288 -12.68 -12.34 9.08
C PHE A 288 -11.32 -12.51 8.42
N GLU A 289 -10.47 -13.43 8.88
CA GLU A 289 -9.14 -13.63 8.31
C GLU A 289 -9.20 -14.13 6.86
N SER A 290 -10.19 -14.96 6.55
CA SER A 290 -10.45 -15.39 5.17
C SER A 290 -10.93 -14.24 4.28
N TRP A 291 -11.77 -13.36 4.82
CA TRP A 291 -12.22 -12.17 4.10
C TRP A 291 -11.09 -11.16 3.91
N PHE A 292 -10.31 -10.91 4.96
CA PHE A 292 -9.18 -10.00 4.93
C PHE A 292 -8.15 -10.46 3.90
N LEU A 293 -7.82 -11.76 3.89
CA LEU A 293 -7.02 -12.36 2.82
C LEU A 293 -7.62 -12.10 1.44
N PHE A 294 -8.93 -12.28 1.26
CA PHE A 294 -9.57 -12.03 -0.03
C PHE A 294 -9.53 -10.54 -0.45
N VAL A 295 -9.58 -9.62 0.51
CA VAL A 295 -9.45 -8.17 0.26
C VAL A 295 -8.10 -7.81 -0.35
N HIS A 296 -7.00 -8.44 0.08
CA HIS A 296 -5.68 -8.28 -0.54
C HIS A 296 -5.71 -8.53 -2.06
N PHE A 297 -6.50 -9.51 -2.48
CA PHE A 297 -6.65 -9.92 -3.87
C PHE A 297 -8.00 -9.48 -4.46
N GLY A 298 -8.45 -8.27 -4.12
CA GLY A 298 -9.75 -7.72 -4.50
C GLY A 298 -10.06 -7.73 -6.00
N GLY A 299 -9.04 -7.80 -6.86
CA GLY A 299 -9.19 -8.01 -8.30
C GLY A 299 -10.02 -9.25 -8.67
N TRP A 300 -10.02 -10.30 -7.84
CA TRP A 300 -10.87 -11.47 -8.05
C TRP A 300 -12.36 -11.17 -7.83
N ALA A 301 -12.70 -10.30 -6.88
CA ALA A 301 -14.09 -9.86 -6.66
C ALA A 301 -14.62 -9.10 -7.88
N ASP A 302 -13.77 -8.29 -8.52
CA ASP A 302 -14.11 -7.61 -9.76
C ASP A 302 -14.37 -8.56 -10.91
N ILE A 303 -13.45 -9.50 -11.14
CA ILE A 303 -13.57 -10.48 -12.21
C ILE A 303 -14.84 -11.31 -11.98
N THR A 304 -15.19 -11.61 -10.73
CA THR A 304 -16.45 -12.26 -10.37
C THR A 304 -17.67 -11.46 -10.84
N ALA A 305 -17.71 -10.17 -10.56
CA ALA A 305 -18.81 -9.30 -10.98
C ALA A 305 -18.90 -9.20 -12.52
N GLU A 306 -17.75 -9.12 -13.21
CA GLU A 306 -17.72 -9.11 -14.69
C GLU A 306 -18.17 -10.44 -15.29
N GLN A 307 -17.69 -11.57 -14.78
CA GLN A 307 -18.08 -12.90 -15.27
C GLN A 307 -19.57 -13.19 -15.04
N LEU A 308 -20.14 -12.72 -13.93
CA LEU A 308 -21.58 -12.84 -13.67
C LEU A 308 -22.44 -12.05 -14.66
N LEU A 309 -22.00 -10.86 -15.06
CA LEU A 309 -22.72 -10.04 -16.05
C LEU A 309 -22.57 -10.57 -17.48
N MET A 310 -21.40 -11.12 -17.80
CA MET A 310 -21.06 -11.61 -19.14
C MET A 310 -21.44 -13.09 -19.37
N SER A 311 -21.96 -13.79 -18.35
CA SER A 311 -22.45 -15.17 -18.50
C SER A 311 -23.75 -15.17 -19.33
N GLU A 312 -23.60 -15.08 -20.65
CA GLU A 312 -24.72 -15.06 -21.60
C GLU A 312 -25.41 -16.43 -21.74
N ALA A 313 -24.76 -17.52 -21.30
CA ALA A 313 -25.13 -18.89 -21.64
C ALA A 313 -25.95 -19.63 -20.57
N GLU A 314 -25.97 -19.17 -19.32
CA GLU A 314 -26.60 -19.90 -18.22
C GLU A 314 -27.97 -19.31 -17.84
N ALA A 315 -28.97 -20.18 -17.64
CA ALA A 315 -30.31 -19.78 -17.24
C ALA A 315 -30.35 -19.19 -15.82
N GLU A 316 -29.38 -19.55 -14.98
CA GLU A 316 -29.19 -19.00 -13.64
C GLU A 316 -27.71 -18.66 -13.40
N PRO A 317 -27.41 -17.56 -12.68
CA PRO A 317 -26.04 -17.24 -12.30
C PRO A 317 -25.44 -18.31 -11.38
N PRO A 318 -24.16 -18.69 -11.55
CA PRO A 318 -23.50 -19.68 -10.72
C PRO A 318 -23.50 -19.29 -9.25
N GLU A 319 -23.97 -20.20 -8.40
CA GLU A 319 -24.06 -19.97 -6.95
C GLU A 319 -22.69 -19.68 -6.31
N ALA A 320 -21.62 -20.32 -6.80
CA ALA A 320 -20.26 -20.10 -6.32
C ALA A 320 -19.81 -18.63 -6.54
N LEU A 321 -20.09 -18.06 -7.71
CA LEU A 321 -19.70 -16.68 -8.02
C LEU A 321 -20.58 -15.68 -7.25
N LEU A 322 -21.88 -15.95 -7.10
CA LEU A 322 -22.76 -15.14 -6.25
C LEU A 322 -22.28 -15.11 -4.80
N TRP A 323 -21.89 -16.28 -4.27
CA TRP A 323 -21.37 -16.39 -2.92
C TRP A 323 -20.07 -15.61 -2.75
N LEU A 324 -19.15 -15.70 -3.71
CA LEU A 324 -17.87 -15.00 -3.65
C LEU A 324 -18.05 -13.47 -3.68
N LEU A 325 -18.98 -13.00 -4.51
CA LEU A 325 -19.32 -11.59 -4.59
C LEU A 325 -19.97 -11.10 -3.29
N ALA A 326 -20.92 -11.85 -2.74
CA ALA A 326 -21.55 -11.54 -1.45
C ALA A 326 -20.53 -11.58 -0.28
N PHE A 327 -19.59 -12.52 -0.32
CA PHE A 327 -18.50 -12.62 0.65
C PHE A 327 -17.59 -11.38 0.61
N SER A 328 -17.26 -10.89 -0.60
CA SER A 328 -16.39 -9.72 -0.77
C SER A 328 -16.92 -8.45 -0.08
N CYS A 329 -18.24 -8.32 0.02
CA CYS A 329 -18.90 -7.10 0.50
C CYS A 329 -19.13 -7.08 2.02
N SER A 330 -18.95 -8.19 2.74
CA SER A 330 -19.22 -8.21 4.17
C SER A 330 -18.32 -9.19 4.96
N PRO A 331 -17.33 -8.69 5.72
CA PRO A 331 -16.42 -9.52 6.52
C PRO A 331 -17.14 -10.38 7.56
N GLY A 332 -18.18 -9.81 8.17
CA GLY A 332 -18.89 -10.39 9.30
C GLY A 332 -20.25 -10.97 8.95
N ALA A 333 -20.68 -10.93 7.68
CA ALA A 333 -21.97 -11.49 7.30
C ALA A 333 -21.99 -12.98 7.59
N GLY A 334 -22.79 -13.34 8.60
CA GLY A 334 -23.15 -14.73 8.87
C GLY A 334 -23.87 -15.34 7.66
N HIS A 335 -24.01 -16.67 7.67
CA HIS A 335 -24.62 -17.43 6.58
C HIS A 335 -25.96 -16.84 6.12
N GLN A 336 -26.83 -16.43 7.06
CA GLN A 336 -28.15 -15.88 6.75
C GLN A 336 -28.08 -14.52 6.02
N GLN A 337 -27.27 -13.59 6.51
CA GLN A 337 -27.10 -12.27 5.88
C GLN A 337 -26.48 -12.41 4.49
N ARG A 338 -25.51 -13.31 4.33
CA ARG A 338 -24.89 -13.59 3.03
C ARG A 338 -25.90 -14.17 2.04
N ALA A 339 -26.74 -15.10 2.47
CA ALA A 339 -27.80 -15.66 1.65
C ALA A 339 -28.80 -14.57 1.19
N GLN A 340 -29.14 -13.62 2.05
CA GLN A 340 -29.98 -12.48 1.69
C GLN A 340 -29.33 -11.60 0.60
N ILE A 341 -28.05 -11.25 0.78
CA ILE A 341 -27.29 -10.50 -0.23
C ILE A 341 -27.27 -11.26 -1.57
N MET A 342 -27.05 -12.57 -1.54
CA MET A 342 -27.04 -13.39 -2.75
C MET A 342 -28.39 -13.38 -3.49
N VAL A 343 -29.51 -13.44 -2.76
CA VAL A 343 -30.86 -13.37 -3.35
C VAL A 343 -31.07 -12.00 -4.03
N GLU A 344 -30.76 -10.92 -3.33
CA GLU A 344 -30.89 -9.57 -3.87
C GLU A 344 -30.03 -9.39 -5.13
N VAL A 345 -28.76 -9.80 -5.08
CA VAL A 345 -27.85 -9.72 -6.22
C VAL A 345 -28.32 -10.61 -7.38
N LYS A 346 -28.81 -11.82 -7.11
CA LYS A 346 -29.38 -12.73 -8.13
C LYS A 346 -30.56 -12.09 -8.85
N THR A 347 -31.44 -11.39 -8.13
CA THR A 347 -32.58 -10.69 -8.76
C THR A 347 -32.13 -9.56 -9.68
N VAL A 348 -31.21 -8.71 -9.21
CA VAL A 348 -30.66 -7.60 -10.01
C VAL A 348 -29.95 -8.14 -11.25
N LEU A 349 -29.09 -9.15 -11.10
CA LEU A 349 -28.42 -9.80 -12.23
C LEU A 349 -29.42 -10.38 -13.23
N GLY A 350 -30.46 -11.08 -12.76
CA GLY A 350 -31.51 -11.61 -13.64
C GLY A 350 -32.21 -10.54 -14.46
N HIS A 351 -32.41 -9.33 -13.91
CA HIS A 351 -32.94 -8.19 -14.65
C HIS A 351 -31.91 -7.61 -15.63
N LEU A 352 -30.67 -7.43 -15.20
CA LEU A 352 -29.59 -6.94 -16.07
C LEU A 352 -29.35 -7.87 -17.25
N THR A 353 -29.37 -9.19 -17.08
CA THR A 353 -29.22 -10.16 -18.18
C THR A 353 -30.38 -10.09 -19.17
N LYS A 354 -31.62 -9.86 -18.70
CA LYS A 354 -32.78 -9.62 -19.59
C LYS A 354 -32.60 -8.33 -20.38
N LEU A 355 -32.20 -7.26 -19.71
CA LEU A 355 -31.97 -5.94 -20.31
C LEU A 355 -30.78 -5.95 -21.28
N PHE A 356 -29.77 -6.78 -21.04
CA PHE A 356 -28.62 -6.96 -21.93
C PHE A 356 -29.05 -7.37 -23.35
N ARG A 357 -30.15 -8.12 -23.46
CA ARG A 357 -30.73 -8.60 -24.74
C ARG A 357 -31.81 -7.67 -25.30
N SER A 358 -32.17 -6.58 -24.61
CA SER A 358 -33.25 -5.69 -25.03
C SER A 358 -32.78 -4.74 -26.14
N PRO A 359 -33.51 -4.63 -27.27
CA PRO A 359 -33.18 -3.68 -28.33
C PRO A 359 -33.56 -2.23 -27.97
N ALA A 360 -34.41 -2.01 -26.97
CA ALA A 360 -34.92 -0.71 -26.54
C ALA A 360 -34.67 -0.52 -25.04
N LEU A 361 -33.41 -0.32 -24.68
CA LEU A 361 -32.99 -0.11 -23.30
C LEU A 361 -33.13 1.37 -22.91
N SER A 362 -33.77 1.66 -21.77
CA SER A 362 -33.86 3.02 -21.21
C SER A 362 -33.25 3.11 -19.81
N ALA A 363 -32.93 4.34 -19.38
CA ALA A 363 -32.42 4.59 -18.02
C ALA A 363 -33.44 4.21 -16.93
N ARG A 364 -34.73 4.34 -17.21
CA ARG A 364 -35.82 3.96 -16.29
C ARG A 364 -35.88 2.46 -16.04
N ASP A 365 -35.56 1.65 -17.05
CA ASP A 365 -35.55 0.19 -16.90
C ASP A 365 -34.44 -0.26 -15.92
N LEU A 366 -33.28 0.43 -15.95
CA LEU A 366 -32.18 0.16 -15.02
C LEU A 366 -32.47 0.69 -13.61
N GLN A 367 -33.14 1.83 -13.49
CA GLN A 367 -33.59 2.33 -12.19
C GLN A 367 -34.60 1.38 -11.55
N ALA A 368 -35.57 0.88 -12.33
CA ALA A 368 -36.52 -0.13 -11.86
C ALA A 368 -35.80 -1.40 -11.38
N ALA A 369 -34.83 -1.92 -12.16
CA ALA A 369 -34.03 -3.08 -11.77
C ALA A 369 -33.24 -2.86 -10.47
N ALA A 370 -32.83 -1.62 -10.18
CA ALA A 370 -32.15 -1.26 -8.94
C ALA A 370 -33.12 -1.15 -7.75
N GLU A 371 -34.37 -0.77 -7.96
CA GLU A 371 -35.35 -0.43 -6.90
C GLU A 371 -36.35 -1.55 -6.56
N GLU A 372 -36.51 -2.57 -7.42
CA GLU A 372 -37.64 -3.54 -7.41
C GLU A 372 -37.82 -4.39 -6.14
N ASN A 373 -36.88 -4.38 -5.20
CA ASN A 373 -36.93 -5.16 -3.95
C ASN A 373 -36.94 -4.30 -2.68
N GLN A 374 -37.40 -3.04 -2.73
CA GLN A 374 -37.66 -2.22 -1.53
C GLN A 374 -38.90 -2.72 -0.77
N GLY A 375 -38.82 -3.92 -0.20
CA GLY A 375 -39.81 -4.43 0.75
C GLY A 375 -39.67 -3.73 2.10
N GLY A 376 -40.03 -2.43 2.18
CA GLY A 376 -40.13 -1.63 3.41
C GLY A 376 -38.82 -1.32 4.15
N ASP A 377 -37.86 -2.25 4.19
CA ASP A 377 -36.59 -2.10 4.90
C ASP A 377 -35.46 -1.59 3.97
N PRO A 378 -34.66 -0.62 4.42
CA PRO A 378 -33.52 -0.13 3.64
C PRO A 378 -32.45 -1.22 3.50
N ARG A 379 -32.00 -1.47 2.26
CA ARG A 379 -30.93 -2.43 1.98
C ARG A 379 -29.66 -2.11 2.76
N PRO A 380 -28.90 -3.14 3.21
CA PRO A 380 -27.57 -2.92 3.77
C PRO A 380 -26.70 -2.07 2.84
N PRO A 381 -25.93 -1.10 3.35
CA PRO A 381 -25.09 -0.22 2.53
C PRO A 381 -24.18 -0.98 1.56
N ALA A 382 -23.58 -2.08 2.01
CA ALA A 382 -22.72 -2.94 1.19
C ALA A 382 -23.44 -3.55 -0.02
N CYS A 383 -24.71 -3.92 0.13
CA CYS A 383 -25.51 -4.43 -0.98
C CYS A 383 -25.82 -3.32 -2.00
N GLN A 384 -26.09 -2.10 -1.53
CA GLN A 384 -26.33 -0.97 -2.43
C GLN A 384 -25.08 -0.63 -3.26
N GLN A 385 -23.89 -0.59 -2.64
CA GLN A 385 -22.63 -0.39 -3.34
C GLN A 385 -22.40 -1.48 -4.40
N LEU A 386 -22.70 -2.73 -4.06
CA LEU A 386 -22.60 -3.83 -5.00
C LEU A 386 -23.54 -3.68 -6.20
N VAL A 387 -24.79 -3.29 -5.96
CA VAL A 387 -25.76 -3.01 -7.04
C VAL A 387 -25.26 -1.88 -7.93
N ARG A 388 -24.75 -0.77 -7.36
CA ARG A 388 -24.18 0.34 -8.15
C ARG A 388 -22.98 -0.12 -9.00
N ARG A 389 -22.11 -0.96 -8.44
CA ARG A 389 -20.98 -1.56 -9.17
C ARG A 389 -21.44 -2.44 -10.33
N LEU A 390 -22.46 -3.28 -10.13
CA LEU A 390 -23.05 -4.11 -11.19
C LEU A 390 -23.69 -3.25 -12.29
N LEU A 391 -24.43 -2.20 -11.92
CA LEU A 391 -24.98 -1.23 -12.88
C LEU A 391 -23.86 -0.57 -13.68
N LEU A 392 -22.78 -0.13 -13.02
CA LEU A 392 -21.65 0.50 -13.71
C LEU A 392 -20.99 -0.47 -14.70
N TYR A 393 -20.76 -1.73 -14.31
CA TYR A 393 -20.24 -2.72 -15.24
C TYR A 393 -21.20 -3.01 -16.39
N PHE A 394 -22.51 -3.09 -16.12
CA PHE A 394 -23.51 -3.21 -17.17
C PHE A 394 -23.43 -2.05 -18.16
N LEU A 395 -23.33 -0.80 -17.68
CA LEU A 395 -23.17 0.38 -18.53
C LEU A 395 -21.89 0.34 -19.38
N LEU A 396 -20.80 -0.22 -18.85
CA LEU A 396 -19.52 -0.30 -19.52
C LEU A 396 -19.40 -1.49 -20.49
N TRP A 397 -20.11 -2.58 -20.25
CA TRP A 397 -19.96 -3.82 -21.03
C TRP A 397 -21.13 -4.10 -21.98
N ALA A 398 -22.36 -3.70 -21.63
CA ALA A 398 -23.52 -3.91 -22.49
C ALA A 398 -23.52 -2.93 -23.67
N PRO A 399 -23.71 -3.41 -24.92
CA PRO A 399 -23.77 -2.54 -26.10
C PRO A 399 -24.84 -1.44 -26.00
N GLY A 400 -26.01 -1.76 -25.45
CA GLY A 400 -27.08 -0.79 -25.18
C GLY A 400 -26.77 0.14 -24.01
N GLY A 401 -26.01 -0.34 -23.01
CA GLY A 401 -25.61 0.43 -21.83
C GLY A 401 -24.79 1.67 -22.19
N HIS A 402 -23.91 1.58 -23.21
CA HIS A 402 -23.11 2.72 -23.67
C HIS A 402 -23.95 3.93 -24.08
N ALA A 403 -25.13 3.71 -24.65
CA ALA A 403 -25.98 4.78 -25.16
C ALA A 403 -26.64 5.58 -24.03
N ILE A 404 -26.94 4.93 -22.90
CA ILE A 404 -27.66 5.52 -21.77
C ILE A 404 -26.78 5.80 -20.54
N ALA A 405 -25.48 5.48 -20.61
CA ALA A 405 -24.57 5.55 -19.47
C ALA A 405 -24.55 6.93 -18.78
N ARG A 406 -24.54 8.02 -19.56
CA ARG A 406 -24.56 9.39 -19.01
C ARG A 406 -25.84 9.69 -18.24
N GLU A 407 -26.99 9.31 -18.80
CA GLU A 407 -28.29 9.52 -18.17
C GLU A 407 -28.39 8.74 -16.86
N VAL A 408 -28.01 7.46 -16.88
CA VAL A 408 -28.06 6.59 -15.70
C VAL A 408 -27.09 7.05 -14.61
N ILE A 409 -25.87 7.47 -14.97
CA ILE A 409 -24.91 8.00 -13.99
C ILE A 409 -25.44 9.29 -13.35
N THR A 410 -26.06 10.16 -14.13
CA THR A 410 -26.69 11.39 -13.60
C THR A 410 -27.81 11.05 -12.62
N LEU A 411 -28.61 10.02 -12.90
CA LEU A 411 -29.65 9.54 -12.00
C LEU A 411 -29.10 8.87 -10.73
N MET A 412 -27.93 8.23 -10.80
CA MET A 412 -27.29 7.57 -9.65
C MET A 412 -26.51 8.55 -8.77
N ALA A 413 -25.81 9.53 -9.36
CA ALA A 413 -24.91 10.47 -8.70
C ALA A 413 -25.66 11.64 -8.02
N GLN A 414 -26.72 11.35 -7.27
CA GLN A 414 -27.57 12.38 -6.63
C GLN A 414 -26.92 13.04 -5.41
N THR A 415 -25.89 12.42 -4.84
CA THR A 415 -25.18 12.93 -3.67
C THR A 415 -23.67 12.93 -3.93
N ASP A 416 -22.94 13.84 -3.28
CA ASP A 416 -21.48 13.90 -3.38
C ASP A 416 -20.82 12.59 -2.95
N ALA A 417 -21.39 11.89 -1.97
CA ALA A 417 -20.91 10.58 -1.53
C ALA A 417 -21.00 9.53 -2.64
N ILE A 418 -22.16 9.42 -3.31
CA ILE A 418 -22.38 8.44 -4.39
C ILE A 418 -21.59 8.84 -5.65
N MET A 419 -21.50 10.14 -5.95
CA MET A 419 -20.67 10.63 -7.06
C MET A 419 -19.21 10.26 -6.86
N ASN A 420 -18.66 10.47 -5.66
CA ASN A 420 -17.29 10.07 -5.33
C ASN A 420 -17.10 8.54 -5.39
N GLU A 421 -18.08 7.76 -4.94
CA GLU A 421 -18.07 6.29 -5.08
C GLU A 421 -17.99 5.87 -6.55
N ILE A 422 -18.81 6.46 -7.43
CA ILE A 422 -18.81 6.17 -8.88
C ILE A 422 -17.48 6.57 -9.52
N ILE A 423 -16.95 7.75 -9.18
CA ILE A 423 -15.62 8.21 -9.62
C ILE A 423 -14.56 7.16 -9.25
N GLY A 424 -14.60 6.67 -8.00
CA GLY A 424 -13.64 5.68 -7.54
C GLY A 424 -13.79 4.32 -8.22
N LEU A 425 -15.01 3.84 -8.44
CA LEU A 425 -15.26 2.61 -9.19
C LEU A 425 -14.77 2.72 -10.64
N LEU A 426 -14.92 3.88 -11.29
CA LEU A 426 -14.43 4.13 -12.65
C LEU A 426 -12.89 4.16 -12.70
N ASP A 427 -12.24 4.90 -11.80
CA ASP A 427 -10.78 4.97 -11.72
C ASP A 427 -10.17 3.58 -11.44
N TYR A 428 -10.76 2.87 -10.47
CA TYR A 428 -10.41 1.50 -10.13
C TYR A 428 -10.52 0.56 -11.35
N THR A 429 -11.65 0.63 -12.09
CA THR A 429 -11.88 -0.22 -13.25
C THR A 429 -10.88 0.07 -14.37
N LEU A 430 -10.58 1.34 -14.63
CA LEU A 430 -9.58 1.74 -15.64
C LEU A 430 -8.18 1.27 -15.25
N TYR A 431 -7.80 1.48 -13.98
CA TYR A 431 -6.53 1.00 -13.43
C TYR A 431 -6.39 -0.51 -13.59
N ARG A 432 -7.43 -1.27 -13.23
CA ARG A 432 -7.45 -2.73 -13.36
C ARG A 432 -7.33 -3.17 -14.81
N TRP A 433 -8.03 -2.53 -15.74
CA TRP A 433 -7.94 -2.91 -17.16
C TRP A 433 -6.56 -2.68 -17.77
N ASP A 434 -5.83 -1.67 -17.32
CA ASP A 434 -4.43 -1.48 -17.71
C ASP A 434 -3.54 -2.60 -17.14
N HIS A 435 -3.83 -3.03 -15.91
CA HIS A 435 -3.17 -4.15 -15.24
C HIS A 435 -3.66 -5.54 -15.63
N LEU A 436 -4.74 -5.67 -16.40
CA LEU A 436 -5.21 -6.95 -16.95
C LEU A 436 -5.01 -7.06 -18.46
N CYS A 437 -4.45 -6.03 -19.11
CA CYS A 437 -4.34 -5.95 -20.58
C CYS A 437 -5.66 -6.22 -21.31
N MET A 438 -6.79 -5.85 -20.71
CA MET A 438 -8.11 -6.10 -21.30
C MET A 438 -8.30 -5.26 -22.57
N GLU A 439 -8.73 -5.90 -23.66
CA GLU A 439 -8.99 -5.27 -24.96
C GLU A 439 -10.43 -4.69 -25.05
N ALA A 440 -10.83 -3.86 -24.09
CA ALA A 440 -12.15 -3.22 -24.07
C ALA A 440 -12.08 -1.77 -24.58
N ARG A 441 -11.63 -1.53 -25.83
CA ARG A 441 -11.30 -0.17 -26.33
C ARG A 441 -12.47 0.81 -26.22
N ARG A 442 -13.70 0.39 -26.54
CA ARG A 442 -14.91 1.23 -26.49
C ARG A 442 -15.31 1.55 -25.05
N SER A 443 -15.35 0.54 -24.18
CA SER A 443 -15.65 0.67 -22.75
C SER A 443 -14.64 1.54 -22.01
N ARG A 444 -13.34 1.38 -22.33
CA ARG A 444 -12.26 2.20 -21.78
C ARG A 444 -12.38 3.67 -22.19
N LYS A 445 -12.78 3.94 -23.44
CA LYS A 445 -13.02 5.32 -23.89
C LYS A 445 -14.19 5.94 -23.11
N LEU A 446 -15.31 5.23 -23.02
CA LEU A 446 -16.50 5.69 -22.29
C LEU A 446 -16.20 5.94 -20.81
N ALA A 447 -15.54 5.01 -20.11
CA ALA A 447 -15.17 5.16 -18.71
C ALA A 447 -14.31 6.41 -18.46
N ARG A 448 -13.36 6.73 -19.36
CA ARG A 448 -12.53 7.95 -19.27
C ARG A 448 -13.32 9.23 -19.51
N GLU A 449 -14.23 9.23 -20.48
CA GLU A 449 -15.14 10.36 -20.74
C GLU A 449 -16.00 10.63 -19.50
N LEU A 450 -16.67 9.61 -18.96
CA LEU A 450 -17.51 9.71 -17.77
C LEU A 450 -16.73 10.17 -16.53
N LEU A 451 -15.52 9.65 -16.33
CA LEU A 451 -14.66 10.04 -15.22
C LEU A 451 -14.26 11.51 -15.29
N THR A 452 -13.98 12.01 -16.50
CA THR A 452 -13.64 13.42 -16.72
C THR A 452 -14.84 14.32 -16.45
N GLU A 453 -16.01 13.97 -17.01
CA GLU A 453 -17.27 14.70 -16.80
C GLU A 453 -17.64 14.77 -15.30
N LEU A 454 -17.50 13.68 -14.55
CA LEU A 454 -17.80 13.64 -13.12
C LEU A 454 -16.80 14.44 -12.26
N ARG A 455 -15.50 14.41 -12.58
CA ARG A 455 -14.50 15.22 -11.86
C ARG A 455 -14.68 16.72 -12.08
N GLU A 456 -15.10 17.13 -13.26
CA GLU A 456 -15.46 18.52 -13.56
C GLU A 456 -16.68 18.98 -12.74
N GLN A 457 -17.64 18.09 -12.50
CA GLN A 457 -18.83 18.37 -11.68
C GLN A 457 -18.52 18.37 -10.18
N ALA A 458 -17.61 17.52 -9.73
CA ALA A 458 -17.21 17.40 -8.32
C ALA A 458 -16.22 18.50 -7.88
N SER A 459 -15.50 19.14 -8.81
CA SER A 459 -14.64 20.28 -8.50
C SER A 459 -15.52 21.49 -8.13
N PRO A 460 -15.36 22.10 -6.94
CA PRO A 460 -16.16 23.27 -6.60
C PRO A 460 -15.88 24.35 -7.64
N ARG A 461 -16.95 24.83 -8.30
CA ARG A 461 -16.89 26.09 -9.04
C ARG A 461 -16.32 27.11 -8.06
N GLN A 462 -15.08 27.55 -8.29
CA GLN A 462 -14.55 28.72 -7.63
C GLN A 462 -15.50 29.87 -7.98
N VAL A 463 -16.44 30.14 -7.09
CA VAL A 463 -17.30 31.31 -7.16
C VAL A 463 -16.37 32.47 -6.87
N ASN A 464 -15.96 33.16 -7.93
CA ASN A 464 -15.51 34.53 -7.85
C ASN A 464 -16.60 35.34 -7.14
N GLN A 465 -16.35 35.70 -5.88
CA GLN A 465 -16.89 36.89 -5.23
C GLN A 465 -15.76 37.59 -4.50
#